data_AF-A0A950JDH5-F1
#
_entry.id   AF-A0A950JDH5-F1
#
_cell.length_a   1.000
_cell.length_b   1.000
_cell.length_c   1.000
_cell.angle_alpha   90.00
_cell.angle_beta   90.00
_cell.angle_gamma   90.00
#
_symmetry.space_group_name_H-M   'P 1'
#
loop_
_entity.id
_entity.type
_entity.pdbx_description
1 polymer ?
#
loop_
_entity_poly.entity_id
_entity_poly.type
_entity_poly.pdbx_seq_one_letter_code
_entity_poly.pdbx_strand_id
1 'polypeptide(L)' 'MADEAEVKYLDGDFRVVRPGAFVRCAVTGVPIPLEELKYWSVELQEPYASPEAVLRRHHPQRAR' A
#
# COMPACT_ATOMS: atom_id res chain seq x y z
N MET A 1 -4.21 -2.54 -20.64
CA MET A 1 -4.66 -3.18 -19.38
C MET A 1 -3.78 -2.61 -18.28
N ALA A 2 -4.38 -2.05 -17.24
CA ALA A 2 -3.62 -1.70 -16.05
C ALA A 2 -3.38 -3.02 -15.30
N ASP A 3 -2.13 -3.46 -15.25
CA ASP A 3 -1.75 -4.68 -14.53
C ASP A 3 -1.34 -4.35 -13.09
N GLU A 4 -1.44 -5.35 -12.21
CA GLU A 4 -0.98 -5.22 -10.82
C GLU A 4 0.55 -5.27 -10.78
N ALA A 5 1.15 -4.23 -10.21
CA ALA A 5 2.58 -4.18 -9.96
C ALA A 5 2.91 -4.94 -8.69
N GLU A 6 4.00 -5.70 -8.73
CA GLU A 6 4.59 -6.26 -7.52
C GLU A 6 5.72 -5.34 -7.10
N VAL A 7 5.59 -4.71 -5.94
CA VAL A 7 6.60 -3.80 -5.39
C VAL A 7 7.07 -4.32 -4.04
N LYS A 8 8.37 -4.17 -3.81
CA LYS A 8 9.01 -4.39 -2.53
C LYS A 8 9.17 -3.05 -1.84
N TYR A 9 8.53 -2.89 -0.70
CA TYR A 9 8.54 -1.65 0.06
C TYR A 9 9.82 -1.56 0.89
N LEU A 10 10.48 -0.40 0.86
CA LEU A 10 11.70 -0.09 1.62
C LEU A 10 11.45 1.14 2.50
N ASP A 11 12.40 1.41 3.38
CA ASP A 11 12.43 2.59 4.24
C ASP A 11 12.67 3.87 3.41
N GLY A 12 11.58 4.43 2.87
CA GLY A 12 11.60 5.69 2.11
C GLY A 12 11.51 5.53 0.59
N ASP A 13 11.71 4.31 0.08
CA ASP A 13 11.58 3.98 -1.34
C ASP A 13 10.80 2.68 -1.54
N PHE A 14 10.41 2.38 -2.78
CA PHE A 14 9.91 1.05 -3.13
C PHE A 14 10.56 0.59 -4.42
N ARG A 15 10.77 -0.71 -4.54
CA ARG A 15 11.39 -1.33 -5.70
C ARG A 15 10.36 -2.17 -6.44
N VAL A 16 10.10 -1.83 -7.69
CA VAL A 16 9.23 -2.62 -8.57
C VAL A 16 9.92 -3.95 -8.89
N VAL A 17 9.34 -5.05 -8.41
CA VAL A 17 9.74 -6.43 -8.70
C VAL A 17 9.07 -6.89 -10.00
N ARG A 18 7.78 -6.57 -10.18
CA ARG A 18 7.04 -6.79 -11.43
C ARG A 18 6.42 -5.49 -11.92
N PRO A 19 6.66 -5.11 -13.19
CA PRO A 19 6.09 -3.90 -13.76
C PRO A 19 4.57 -4.01 -13.83
N GLY A 20 3.89 -2.96 -13.39
CA GLY A 20 2.44 -2.82 -13.45
C GLY A 20 2.05 -1.36 -13.27
N ALA A 21 0.75 -1.08 -13.31
CA ALA A 21 0.20 0.27 -13.23
C ALA A 21 -0.25 0.63 -11.80
N PHE A 22 -0.69 -0.35 -11.01
CA PHE A 22 -1.22 -0.11 -9.67
C PHE A 22 -0.89 -1.26 -8.71
N VAL A 23 -1.01 -1.00 -7.41
CA VAL A 23 -0.93 -2.00 -6.34
C VAL A 23 -2.28 -2.06 -5.62
N ARG A 24 -2.63 -3.17 -4.96
CA ARG A 24 -3.88 -3.25 -4.20
C ARG A 24 -3.68 -2.94 -2.74
N CYS A 25 -4.52 -2.05 -2.20
CA CYS A 25 -4.57 -1.76 -0.77
C CYS A 25 -4.78 -3.03 0.04
N ALA A 26 -3.91 -3.30 1.01
CA ALA A 26 -4.02 -4.49 1.85
C ALA A 26 -5.26 -4.49 2.77
N VAL A 27 -5.79 -3.29 3.07
CA VAL A 27 -6.92 -3.11 4.00
C VAL A 27 -8.26 -3.05 3.26
N THR A 28 -8.33 -2.31 2.16
CA THR A 28 -9.59 -2.05 1.44
C THR A 28 -9.70 -2.80 0.11
N GLY A 29 -8.60 -3.37 -0.40
CA GLY A 29 -8.56 -4.06 -1.70
C GLY A 29 -8.64 -3.15 -2.93
N VAL A 30 -8.74 -1.83 -2.75
CA VAL A 30 -8.83 -0.89 -3.87
C VAL A 30 -7.50 -0.79 -4.62
N PRO A 31 -7.52 -0.63 -5.96
CA PRO A 31 -6.31 -0.39 -6.74
C PRO A 31 -5.79 1.03 -6.48
N ILE A 32 -4.48 1.13 -6.22
CA ILE A 32 -3.73 2.34 -5.93
C ILE A 32 -2.69 2.51 -7.05
N PRO A 33 -2.80 3.54 -7.90
CA PRO A 33 -1.77 3.84 -8.89
C PRO A 33 -0.40 3.96 -8.22
N LEU A 34 0.66 3.42 -8.82
CA LEU A 34 2.01 3.52 -8.24
C LEU A 34 2.45 4.98 -8.04
N GLU A 35 1.98 5.90 -8.88
CA GLU A 35 2.21 7.34 -8.76
C GLU A 35 1.46 7.99 -7.57
N GLU A 36 0.37 7.39 -7.12
CA GLU A 36 -0.43 7.85 -5.97
C GLU A 36 -0.09 7.12 -4.67
N LEU A 37 0.79 6.12 -4.73
CA LEU A 37 1.22 5.32 -3.59
C LEU A 37 2.05 6.19 -2.62
N LYS A 38 1.37 6.78 -1.64
CA LYS A 38 1.98 7.62 -0.58
C LYS A 38 2.16 6.90 0.75
N TYR A 39 1.42 5.83 0.97
CA TYR A 39 1.36 5.14 2.25
C TYR A 39 1.63 3.65 2.07
N TRP A 40 2.64 3.15 2.77
CA TRP A 40 2.98 1.73 2.80
C TRP A 40 3.64 1.36 4.13
N SER A 41 3.60 0.08 4.48
CA SER A 41 4.34 -0.47 5.60
C SER A 41 5.48 -1.35 5.09
N VAL A 42 6.71 -1.02 5.50
CA VAL A 42 7.90 -1.80 5.18
C VAL A 42 7.91 -3.13 5.95
N GLU A 43 7.45 -3.10 7.21
CA GLU A 43 7.41 -4.28 8.07
C GLU A 43 6.42 -5.32 7.55
N LEU A 44 5.25 -4.88 7.09
CA LEU A 44 4.19 -5.76 6.61
C LEU A 44 4.23 -5.98 5.09
N GLN A 45 5.04 -5.20 4.36
CA GLN A 45 5.05 -5.17 2.89
C GLN A 45 3.67 -4.91 2.29
N GLU A 46 2.93 -3.97 2.88
CA GLU A 46 1.52 -3.69 2.55
C GLU A 46 1.34 -2.23 2.11
N PRO A 47 0.73 -1.96 0.95
CA PRO A 47 0.32 -0.61 0.56
C PRO A 47 -1.04 -0.23 1.15
N TYR A 48 -1.25 1.07 1.34
CA TYR A 48 -2.50 1.64 1.82
C TYR A 48 -2.96 2.77 0.93
N ALA A 49 -4.26 2.74 0.56
CA ALA A 49 -4.84 3.76 -0.30
C ALA A 49 -5.09 5.08 0.43
N SER A 50 -5.22 5.05 1.76
CA SER A 50 -5.55 6.21 2.56
C SER A 50 -4.88 6.13 3.94
N PRO A 51 -4.64 7.29 4.58
CA PRO A 51 -4.13 7.32 5.95
C PRO A 51 -5.10 6.63 6.93
N GLU A 52 -6.41 6.62 6.65
CA GLU A 52 -7.38 5.85 7.43
C GLU A 52 -7.12 4.34 7.36
N ALA A 53 -6.73 3.82 6.19
CA ALA A 53 -6.36 2.41 6.06
C ALA A 53 -5.09 2.08 6.87
N VAL A 54 -4.09 2.96 6.85
CA VAL A 54 -2.89 2.83 7.71
C VAL A 54 -3.29 2.81 9.19
N LEU A 55 -4.11 3.79 9.61
CA LEU A 55 -4.57 3.90 10.99
C LEU A 55 -5.38 2.68 11.43
N ARG A 56 -6.25 2.13 10.57
CA ARG A 56 -6.99 0.89 10.86
C ARG A 56 -6.07 -0.30 11.12
N ARG A 57 -4.93 -0.37 10.42
CA ARG A 57 -3.94 -1.43 10.61
C ARG A 57 -3.09 -1.23 11.86
N HIS A 58 -2.56 -0.02 12.07
CA HIS A 58 -1.64 0.29 13.16
C HIS A 58 -2.33 0.60 14.50
N HIS A 59 -3.59 1.04 14.49
CA HIS A 59 -4.36 1.39 15.68
C HIS A 59 -5.73 0.69 15.71
N PRO A 60 -5.80 -0.59 16.12
CA PRO A 60 -7.07 -1.24 16.42
C PRO A 60 -7.79 -0.61 17.65
N GLN A 61 -7.15 0.30 18.39
CA GLN A 61 -7.58 0.76 19.72
C GLN A 61 -8.29 2.12 19.80
N ARG A 62 -8.56 2.82 18.70
CA ARG A 62 -9.32 4.11 18.74
C ARG A 62 -10.84 3.96 18.58
N ALA A 63 -11.36 2.75 18.72
CA ALA A 63 -12.78 2.50 18.94
C ALA A 63 -13.02 2.33 20.46
N ARG A 64 -12.93 3.43 21.21
CA ARG A 64 -13.47 3.49 22.57
C ARG A 64 -14.22 4.78 22.77
#